data_AF-A0A8C5WG02-F1
#
_entry.id   AF-A0A8C5WG02-F1
#
_cell.length_a   1.000
_cell.length_b   1.000
_cell.length_c   1.000
_cell.angle_alpha   90.00
_cell.angle_beta   90.00
_cell.angle_gamma   90.00
#
_symmetry.space_group_name_H-M   'P 1'
#
loop_
_entity.id
_entity.type
_entity.pdbx_description
1 polymer ?
#
loop_
_entity_poly.entity_id
_entity_poly.type
_entity_poly.pdbx_seq_one_letter_code
_entity_poly.pdbx_strand_id
1 'polypeptide(L)'
;IDLRCATGTSALICVSIFLLNSRVEPLRNWNKGTEHCSSHLQLLSLRLREAEQQRQQELERVRQEEGRERMRRLCSLQQEALQLIQQIEVDYKQQGSLRLDLSAYSDRGNQICGILSNIVRSSSESGFPSQEDVSMGERSLQEMRALVSSMQREAAAAEEKRKAEEAAAAKVKQRQAEMQQQQDKAQTPVQMQDKGQARKEGIPSLLREIFEKLNSFLLGKQMTSSGQKVSVTQHPQGMEFACYRLAEKFVKQGEEEVASHHKAAFHIAAVASGIWEAHPRVGELFLAHLHKKCPYAVPFYPAYKEGTPFEEYQRLLGYRVEDSVAEQQDIFLKRMSGMIRLYAAIIQIRWPFGTQQSHPHGLNHGWTWMAQTLNMEPLVDVTATLLFDFLEVCGNALLKQYQGQFWKMLRLLKDEYLPRIERITSDAQMGSLTRLKFLLEVRILNIQGTDHMKKRMYVCMSHASNSENCFPELMCYISHMQQGTLGRTCK
;
A
#
# COMPACT_ATOMS: atom_id res chain seq x y z
N ILE A 1 -21.63 57.06 101.18
CA ILE A 1 -22.62 58.14 101.40
C ILE A 1 -23.86 57.46 101.98
N ASP A 2 -24.14 57.76 103.24
CA ASP A 2 -25.30 57.32 104.00
C ASP A 2 -26.62 57.59 103.28
N LEU A 3 -27.55 56.65 103.34
CA LEU A 3 -28.90 56.91 103.85
C LEU A 3 -29.61 55.61 104.24
N ARG A 4 -30.22 55.68 105.42
CA ARG A 4 -30.79 54.60 106.24
C ARG A 4 -32.16 54.13 105.74
N CYS A 5 -32.49 52.92 106.18
CA CYS A 5 -33.84 52.38 106.46
C CYS A 5 -34.86 52.27 105.32
N ALA A 6 -34.98 51.06 104.77
CA ALA A 6 -36.27 50.46 104.41
C ALA A 6 -36.23 48.92 104.58
N THR A 7 -36.96 48.44 105.59
CA THR A 7 -37.64 47.13 105.69
C THR A 7 -36.88 45.84 105.30
N GLY A 8 -36.73 44.93 106.28
CA GLY A 8 -36.07 43.61 106.15
C GLY A 8 -36.63 42.65 105.09
N THR A 9 -37.71 43.00 104.39
CA THR A 9 -38.22 42.29 103.20
C THR A 9 -37.41 42.58 101.94
N SER A 10 -36.81 43.76 101.79
CA SER A 10 -36.07 44.13 100.56
C SER A 10 -34.69 43.46 100.45
N ALA A 11 -34.02 43.22 101.58
CA ALA A 11 -32.73 42.53 101.60
C ALA A 11 -32.87 41.03 101.28
N LEU A 12 -33.93 40.39 101.78
CA LEU A 12 -34.25 38.99 101.46
C LEU A 12 -34.61 38.82 99.97
N ILE A 13 -35.37 39.75 99.38
CA ILE A 13 -35.69 39.72 97.95
C ILE A 13 -34.42 39.86 97.08
N CYS A 14 -33.51 40.78 97.43
CA CYS A 14 -32.25 40.92 96.69
C CYS A 14 -31.36 39.68 96.80
N VAL A 15 -31.27 39.05 97.97
CA VAL A 15 -30.49 37.80 98.15
C VAL A 15 -31.16 36.62 97.42
N SER A 16 -32.50 36.53 97.44
CA SER A 16 -33.23 35.51 96.68
C SER A 16 -33.08 35.69 95.16
N ILE A 17 -33.15 36.92 94.64
CA ILE A 17 -32.91 37.23 93.21
C ILE A 17 -31.46 36.91 92.82
N PHE A 18 -30.49 37.23 93.69
CA PHE A 18 -29.08 36.91 93.44
C PHE A 18 -28.79 35.41 93.46
N LEU A 19 -29.43 34.64 94.36
CA LEU A 19 -29.32 33.18 94.42
C LEU A 19 -30.08 32.48 93.27
N LEU A 20 -31.20 33.03 92.82
CA LEU A 20 -31.92 32.59 91.62
C LEU A 20 -31.10 32.87 90.36
N ASN A 21 -30.55 34.08 90.19
CA ASN A 21 -29.70 34.42 89.04
C ASN A 21 -28.40 33.59 89.02
N SER A 22 -27.78 33.37 90.17
CA SER A 22 -26.59 32.51 90.30
C SER A 22 -26.86 31.04 89.94
N ARG A 23 -28.12 30.56 90.00
CA ARG A 23 -28.52 29.20 89.54
C ARG A 23 -29.04 29.18 88.10
N VAL A 24 -29.65 30.27 87.64
CA VAL A 24 -30.24 30.39 86.29
C VAL A 24 -29.18 30.59 85.21
N GLU A 25 -28.08 31.32 85.49
CA GLU A 25 -26.99 31.47 84.51
C GLU A 25 -26.27 30.16 84.17
N PRO A 26 -25.87 29.31 85.14
CA PRO A 26 -25.32 27.99 84.85
C PRO A 26 -26.28 27.10 84.05
N LEU A 27 -27.59 27.14 84.35
CA LEU A 27 -28.61 26.39 83.61
C LEU A 27 -28.80 26.91 82.18
N ARG A 28 -28.76 28.24 81.95
CA ARG A 28 -28.77 28.83 80.60
C ARG A 28 -27.51 28.47 79.82
N ASN A 29 -26.34 28.49 80.46
CA ASN A 29 -25.09 28.12 79.80
C ASN A 29 -25.03 26.61 79.52
N TRP A 30 -25.59 25.79 80.41
CA TRP A 30 -25.74 24.35 80.19
C TRP A 30 -26.72 24.06 79.04
N ASN A 31 -27.88 24.71 78.98
CA ASN A 31 -28.83 24.60 77.86
C ASN A 31 -28.24 25.09 76.54
N LYS A 32 -27.49 26.20 76.54
CA LYS A 32 -26.76 26.65 75.35
C LYS A 32 -25.67 25.66 74.93
N GLY A 33 -24.99 25.05 75.89
CA GLY A 33 -23.98 24.01 75.65
C GLY A 33 -24.60 22.73 75.08
N THR A 34 -25.76 22.30 75.56
CA THR A 34 -26.49 21.14 75.04
C THR A 34 -27.12 21.42 73.67
N GLU A 35 -27.64 22.62 73.42
CA GLU A 35 -28.11 23.06 72.10
C GLU A 35 -26.97 23.13 71.07
N HIS A 36 -25.80 23.66 71.48
CA HIS A 36 -24.61 23.70 70.63
C HIS A 36 -24.08 22.29 70.33
N CYS A 37 -24.04 21.42 71.34
CA CYS A 37 -23.65 20.02 71.18
C CYS A 37 -24.65 19.26 70.28
N SER A 38 -25.95 19.50 70.44
CA SER A 38 -27.01 18.92 69.60
C SER A 38 -26.89 19.39 68.13
N SER A 39 -26.68 20.68 67.91
CA SER A 39 -26.49 21.26 66.57
C SER A 39 -25.21 20.73 65.90
N HIS A 40 -24.13 20.58 66.66
CA HIS A 40 -22.87 20.01 66.18
C HIS A 40 -23.02 18.52 65.84
N LEU A 41 -23.76 17.76 66.66
CA LEU A 41 -24.06 16.34 66.39
C LEU A 41 -24.92 16.18 65.12
N GLN A 42 -25.91 17.06 64.90
CA GLN A 42 -26.71 17.10 63.68
C GLN A 42 -25.86 17.40 62.44
N LEU A 43 -24.98 18.41 62.52
CA LEU A 43 -24.06 18.74 61.43
C LEU A 43 -23.11 17.58 61.09
N LEU A 44 -22.53 16.92 62.11
CA LEU A 44 -21.68 15.75 61.91
C LEU A 44 -22.45 14.59 61.27
N SER A 45 -23.69 14.35 61.68
CA SER A 45 -24.54 13.30 61.09
C SER A 45 -24.89 13.58 59.62
N LEU A 46 -25.08 14.86 59.26
CA LEU A 46 -25.32 15.29 57.88
C LEU A 46 -24.05 15.09 57.04
N ARG A 47 -22.89 15.53 57.53
CA ARG A 47 -21.59 15.34 56.86
C ARG A 47 -21.24 13.87 56.65
N LEU A 48 -21.58 13.00 57.61
CA LEU A 48 -21.39 11.56 57.47
C LEU A 48 -22.25 10.99 56.33
N ARG A 49 -23.52 11.37 56.25
CA ARG A 49 -24.41 10.94 55.14
C ARG A 49 -23.95 11.47 53.79
N GLU A 50 -23.50 12.72 53.73
CA GLU A 50 -22.91 13.31 52.52
C GLU A 50 -21.65 12.53 52.08
N ALA A 51 -20.76 12.19 53.01
CA ALA A 51 -19.56 11.41 52.73
C ALA A 51 -19.88 9.97 52.30
N GLU A 52 -20.87 9.32 52.91
CA GLU A 52 -21.35 7.99 52.50
C GLU A 52 -21.96 8.03 51.10
N GLN A 53 -22.75 9.05 50.79
CA GLN A 53 -23.35 9.25 49.46
C GLN A 53 -22.28 9.53 48.40
N GLN A 54 -21.26 10.34 48.71
CA GLN A 54 -20.11 10.56 47.85
C GLN A 54 -19.34 9.27 47.57
N ARG A 55 -19.10 8.46 48.61
CA ARG A 55 -18.43 7.15 48.47
C ARG A 55 -19.22 6.19 47.60
N GLN A 56 -20.55 6.15 47.73
CA GLN A 56 -21.41 5.34 46.86
C GLN A 56 -21.38 5.82 45.40
N GLN A 57 -21.42 7.14 45.17
CA GLN A 57 -21.31 7.70 43.82
C GLN A 57 -19.95 7.42 43.17
N GLU A 58 -18.87 7.48 43.95
CA GLU A 58 -17.52 7.17 43.47
C GLU A 58 -17.39 5.69 43.10
N LEU A 59 -17.91 4.78 43.93
CA LEU A 59 -17.95 3.34 43.62
C LEU A 59 -18.75 3.04 42.35
N GLU A 60 -19.89 3.71 42.13
CA GLU A 60 -20.69 3.53 40.92
C GLU A 60 -19.97 4.10 39.68
N ARG A 61 -19.26 5.23 39.82
CA ARG A 61 -18.41 5.78 38.74
C ARG A 61 -17.30 4.81 38.35
N VAL A 62 -16.58 4.25 39.31
CA VAL A 62 -15.53 3.26 39.06
C VAL A 62 -16.10 2.03 38.36
N ARG A 63 -17.25 1.50 38.83
CA ARG A 63 -17.93 0.37 38.17
C ARG A 63 -18.28 0.66 36.71
N GLN A 64 -18.79 1.85 36.43
CA GLN A 64 -19.13 2.26 35.06
C GLN A 64 -17.89 2.44 34.18
N GLU A 65 -16.81 2.99 34.73
CA GLU A 65 -15.55 3.18 34.02
C GLU A 65 -14.88 1.85 33.67
N GLU A 66 -14.81 0.92 34.63
CA GLU A 66 -14.35 -0.46 34.41
C GLU A 66 -15.18 -1.18 33.33
N GLY A 67 -16.52 -1.04 33.39
CA GLY A 67 -17.40 -1.61 32.38
C GLY A 67 -17.17 -1.06 30.97
N ARG A 68 -16.95 0.26 30.86
CA ARG A 68 -16.61 0.92 29.57
C ARG A 68 -15.25 0.49 29.06
N GLU A 69 -14.27 0.30 29.93
CA GLU A 69 -12.95 -0.18 29.55
C GLU A 69 -12.98 -1.63 29.06
N ARG A 70 -13.70 -2.52 29.74
CA ARG A 70 -13.94 -3.89 29.30
C ARG A 70 -14.64 -3.94 27.94
N MET A 71 -15.61 -3.05 27.68
CA MET A 71 -16.26 -2.95 26.37
C MET A 71 -15.28 -2.49 25.28
N ARG A 72 -14.47 -1.45 25.54
CA ARG A 72 -13.41 -1.03 24.61
C ARG A 72 -12.44 -2.17 24.29
N ARG A 73 -12.08 -2.98 25.29
CA ARG A 73 -11.24 -4.16 25.12
C ARG A 73 -11.90 -5.19 24.19
N LEU A 74 -13.16 -5.55 24.43
CA LEU A 74 -13.90 -6.49 23.57
C LEU A 74 -14.01 -5.99 22.11
N CYS A 75 -14.31 -4.71 21.90
CA CYS A 75 -14.34 -4.13 20.55
C CYS A 75 -12.96 -4.19 19.86
N SER A 76 -11.88 -3.96 20.61
CA SER A 76 -10.51 -4.11 20.09
C SER A 76 -10.19 -5.55 19.70
N LEU A 77 -10.64 -6.54 20.50
CA LEU A 77 -10.44 -7.95 20.19
C LEU A 77 -11.24 -8.37 18.93
N GLN A 78 -12.47 -7.87 18.79
CA GLN A 78 -13.29 -8.10 17.60
C GLN A 78 -12.65 -7.50 16.34
N GLN A 79 -12.13 -6.28 16.43
CA GLN A 79 -11.45 -5.64 15.31
C GLN A 79 -10.20 -6.41 14.87
N GLU A 80 -9.41 -6.89 15.83
CA GLU A 80 -8.23 -7.70 15.52
C GLU A 80 -8.62 -9.03 14.86
N ALA A 81 -9.70 -9.67 15.33
CA ALA A 81 -10.20 -10.90 14.71
C ALA A 81 -10.63 -10.69 13.25
N LEU A 82 -11.30 -9.57 12.95
CA LEU A 82 -11.69 -9.22 11.58
C LEU A 82 -10.46 -9.01 10.67
N GLN A 83 -9.40 -8.39 11.19
CA GLN A 83 -8.14 -8.23 10.44
C GLN A 83 -7.48 -9.58 10.14
N LEU A 84 -7.51 -10.51 11.10
CA LEU A 84 -6.95 -11.86 10.91
C LEU A 84 -7.74 -12.66 9.87
N ILE A 85 -9.08 -12.56 9.82
CA ILE A 85 -9.87 -13.18 8.75
C ILE A 85 -9.54 -12.59 7.39
N GLN A 86 -9.39 -11.26 7.29
CA GLN A 86 -9.00 -10.62 6.05
C GLN A 86 -7.63 -11.11 5.57
N GLN A 87 -6.69 -11.33 6.49
CA GLN A 87 -5.39 -11.94 6.18
C GLN A 87 -5.54 -13.37 5.65
N ILE A 88 -6.41 -14.19 6.24
CA ILE A 88 -6.73 -15.55 5.76
C ILE A 88 -7.27 -15.50 4.32
N GLU A 89 -8.18 -14.57 4.02
CA GLU A 89 -8.76 -14.43 2.67
C GLU A 89 -7.75 -13.94 1.62
N VAL A 90 -6.83 -13.06 2.01
CA VAL A 90 -5.75 -12.60 1.13
C VAL A 90 -4.75 -13.72 0.85
N ASP A 91 -4.34 -14.47 1.88
CA ASP A 91 -3.45 -15.61 1.75
C ASP A 91 -4.10 -16.73 0.91
N TYR A 92 -5.42 -16.95 1.06
CA TYR A 92 -6.22 -17.85 0.22
C TYR A 92 -6.16 -17.47 -1.27
N LYS A 93 -6.38 -16.18 -1.60
CA LYS A 93 -6.35 -15.69 -2.98
C LYS A 93 -4.95 -15.78 -3.60
N GLN A 94 -3.90 -15.60 -2.81
CA GLN A 94 -2.51 -15.76 -3.27
C GLN A 94 -2.12 -17.22 -3.51
N GLN A 95 -2.71 -18.16 -2.75
CA GLN A 95 -2.34 -19.58 -2.75
C GLN A 95 -3.31 -20.48 -3.52
N GLY A 96 -4.36 -19.95 -4.16
CA GLY A 96 -5.25 -20.69 -5.06
C GLY A 96 -4.52 -21.42 -6.21
N SER A 97 -3.24 -21.09 -6.47
CA SER A 97 -2.36 -21.81 -7.39
C SER A 97 -1.79 -23.14 -6.85
N LEU A 98 -1.90 -23.43 -5.54
CA LEU A 98 -1.23 -24.55 -4.84
C LEU A 98 -2.14 -25.76 -4.53
N ARG A 99 -3.42 -25.76 -4.96
CA ARG A 99 -4.37 -26.87 -4.72
C ARG A 99 -4.57 -27.26 -3.23
N LEU A 100 -4.30 -26.35 -2.30
CA LEU A 100 -4.60 -26.57 -0.88
C LEU A 100 -6.07 -26.25 -0.59
N ASP A 101 -6.77 -27.16 0.08
CA ASP A 101 -8.13 -26.92 0.56
C ASP A 101 -8.08 -26.12 1.87
N LEU A 102 -8.23 -24.81 1.73
CA LEU A 102 -8.19 -23.84 2.82
C LEU A 102 -9.59 -23.49 3.36
N SER A 103 -10.64 -24.16 2.88
CA SER A 103 -12.04 -23.92 3.31
C SER A 103 -12.23 -24.11 4.82
N ALA A 104 -11.61 -25.15 5.39
CA ALA A 104 -11.67 -25.45 6.82
C ALA A 104 -11.11 -24.31 7.71
N TYR A 105 -10.09 -23.57 7.23
CA TYR A 105 -9.52 -22.43 7.94
C TYR A 105 -10.44 -21.21 7.90
N SER A 106 -11.05 -20.94 6.74
CA SER A 106 -12.02 -19.86 6.61
C SER A 106 -13.27 -20.12 7.46
N ASP A 107 -13.82 -21.34 7.41
CA ASP A 107 -14.99 -21.75 8.19
C ASP A 107 -14.73 -21.63 9.69
N ARG A 108 -13.56 -22.08 10.16
CA ARG A 108 -13.19 -21.95 11.57
C ARG A 108 -12.99 -20.50 12.00
N GLY A 109 -12.36 -19.68 11.15
CA GLY A 109 -12.21 -18.24 11.39
C GLY A 109 -13.57 -17.55 11.53
N ASN A 110 -14.50 -17.83 10.62
CA ASN A 110 -15.86 -17.28 10.64
C ASN A 110 -16.63 -17.68 11.90
N GLN A 111 -16.50 -18.92 12.37
CA GLN A 111 -17.09 -19.37 13.64
C GLN A 111 -16.59 -18.53 14.83
N ILE A 112 -15.28 -18.28 14.89
CA ILE A 112 -14.66 -17.50 15.98
C ILE A 112 -15.13 -16.03 15.95
N CYS A 113 -15.24 -15.41 14.77
CA CYS A 113 -15.81 -14.08 14.64
C CYS A 113 -17.30 -14.01 15.04
N GLY A 114 -18.05 -15.08 14.78
CA GLY A 114 -19.43 -15.23 15.27
C GLY A 114 -19.50 -15.28 16.80
N ILE A 115 -18.59 -16.02 17.45
CA ILE A 115 -18.49 -16.08 18.92
C ILE A 115 -18.18 -14.70 19.50
N LEU A 116 -17.18 -13.99 18.97
CA LEU A 116 -16.81 -12.65 19.43
C LEU A 116 -17.95 -11.63 19.25
N SER A 117 -18.64 -11.67 18.11
CA SER A 117 -19.77 -10.80 17.84
C SER A 117 -20.95 -11.07 18.77
N ASN A 118 -21.19 -12.35 19.11
CA ASN A 118 -22.22 -12.73 20.07
C ASN A 118 -21.88 -12.27 21.49
N ILE A 119 -20.62 -12.39 21.93
CA ILE A 119 -20.17 -11.88 23.24
C ILE A 119 -20.39 -10.37 23.35
N VAL A 120 -19.96 -9.61 22.33
CA VAL A 120 -20.14 -8.15 22.30
C VAL A 120 -21.62 -7.76 22.37
N ARG A 121 -22.48 -8.49 21.64
CA ARG A 121 -23.93 -8.26 21.66
C ARG A 121 -24.58 -8.64 22.99
N SER A 122 -24.25 -9.79 23.57
CA SER A 122 -24.80 -10.18 24.87
C SER A 122 -24.34 -9.24 26.00
N SER A 123 -23.11 -8.72 25.91
CA SER A 123 -22.58 -7.77 26.88
C SER A 123 -23.14 -6.36 26.74
N SER A 124 -23.66 -5.98 25.57
CA SER A 124 -24.35 -4.70 25.38
C SER A 124 -25.80 -4.76 25.86
N GLU A 125 -26.47 -5.91 25.71
CA GLU A 125 -27.83 -6.15 26.21
C GLU A 125 -27.88 -6.22 27.76
N SER A 126 -26.82 -6.70 28.42
CA SER A 126 -26.73 -6.82 29.89
C SER A 126 -26.17 -5.57 30.61
N GLY A 127 -25.86 -4.49 29.88
CA GLY A 127 -25.43 -3.20 30.40
C GLY A 127 -23.91 -2.99 30.40
N PHE A 128 -23.13 -3.87 31.04
CA PHE A 128 -21.66 -3.84 31.02
C PHE A 128 -21.04 -5.25 30.98
N PRO A 129 -19.94 -5.46 30.22
CA PRO A 129 -19.29 -6.76 30.12
C PRO A 129 -18.65 -7.22 31.43
N SER A 130 -18.79 -8.50 31.72
CA SER A 130 -18.10 -9.16 32.83
C SER A 130 -16.63 -9.41 32.50
N GLN A 131 -15.82 -9.69 33.52
CA GLN A 131 -14.42 -10.08 33.30
C GLN A 131 -14.31 -11.44 32.57
N GLU A 132 -15.32 -12.30 32.73
CA GLU A 132 -15.39 -13.59 32.04
C GLU A 132 -15.62 -13.40 30.53
N ASP A 133 -16.46 -12.44 30.14
CA ASP A 133 -16.70 -12.10 28.73
C ASP A 133 -15.42 -11.66 28.03
N VAL A 134 -14.64 -10.79 28.68
CA VAL A 134 -13.32 -10.35 28.17
C VAL A 134 -12.37 -11.54 28.05
N SER A 135 -12.33 -12.40 29.07
CA SER A 135 -11.47 -13.59 29.07
C SER A 135 -11.87 -14.63 28.02
N MET A 136 -13.16 -14.74 27.69
CA MET A 136 -13.65 -15.56 26.58
C MET A 136 -13.23 -14.95 25.24
N GLY A 137 -13.38 -13.63 25.08
CA GLY A 137 -12.93 -12.93 23.87
C GLY A 137 -11.43 -13.07 23.62
N GLU A 138 -10.60 -12.96 24.66
CA GLU A 138 -9.14 -13.14 24.54
C GLU A 138 -8.76 -14.57 24.13
N ARG A 139 -9.45 -15.59 24.67
CA ARG A 139 -9.27 -16.99 24.28
C ARG A 139 -9.65 -17.24 22.82
N SER A 140 -10.79 -16.70 22.38
CA SER A 140 -11.23 -16.79 20.99
C SER A 140 -10.24 -16.14 20.02
N LEU A 141 -9.69 -14.97 20.37
CA LEU A 141 -8.67 -14.32 19.54
C LEU A 141 -7.36 -15.11 19.53
N GLN A 142 -6.95 -15.69 20.65
CA GLN A 142 -5.77 -16.54 20.72
C GLN A 142 -5.89 -17.78 19.82
N GLU A 143 -7.09 -18.38 19.76
CA GLU A 143 -7.40 -19.47 18.84
C GLU A 143 -7.27 -19.02 17.37
N MET A 144 -7.78 -17.84 17.02
CA MET A 144 -7.66 -17.28 15.67
C MET A 144 -6.21 -17.02 15.26
N ARG A 145 -5.38 -16.48 16.16
CA ARG A 145 -3.94 -16.29 15.90
C ARG A 145 -3.22 -17.63 15.68
N ALA A 146 -3.58 -18.66 16.44
CA ALA A 146 -3.04 -20.01 16.27
C ALA A 146 -3.46 -20.62 14.92
N LEU A 147 -4.72 -20.39 14.50
CA LEU A 147 -5.27 -20.81 13.22
C LEU A 147 -4.48 -20.22 12.04
N VAL A 148 -4.25 -18.89 12.04
CA VAL A 148 -3.44 -18.20 11.01
C VAL A 148 -2.02 -18.75 10.97
N SER A 149 -1.42 -18.96 12.14
CA SER A 149 -0.06 -19.50 12.24
C SER A 149 0.05 -20.95 11.75
N SER A 150 -1.02 -21.74 11.85
CA SER A 150 -1.08 -23.11 11.29
C SER A 150 -1.18 -23.07 9.77
N MET A 151 -2.09 -22.25 9.26
CA MET A 151 -2.28 -22.04 7.82
C MET A 151 -0.98 -21.59 7.12
N GLN A 152 -0.27 -20.61 7.70
CA GLN A 152 0.99 -20.12 7.14
C GLN A 152 2.10 -21.20 7.13
N ARG A 153 2.10 -22.12 8.10
CA ARG A 153 3.04 -23.24 8.14
C ARG A 153 2.75 -24.26 7.04
N GLU A 154 1.47 -24.59 6.82
CA GLU A 154 1.06 -25.50 5.75
C GLU A 154 1.35 -24.91 4.36
N ALA A 155 1.09 -23.62 4.19
CA ALA A 155 1.44 -22.88 2.98
C ALA A 155 2.94 -22.92 2.67
N ALA A 156 3.77 -22.63 3.66
CA ALA A 156 5.23 -22.65 3.51
C ALA A 156 5.75 -24.07 3.17
N ALA A 157 5.19 -25.10 3.81
CA ALA A 157 5.54 -26.50 3.53
C ALA A 157 5.17 -26.92 2.10
N ALA A 158 4.00 -26.49 1.60
CA ALA A 158 3.57 -26.78 0.23
C ALA A 158 4.46 -26.10 -0.82
N GLU A 159 4.87 -24.84 -0.57
CA GLU A 159 5.76 -24.10 -1.46
C GLU A 159 7.16 -24.74 -1.53
N GLU A 160 7.71 -25.20 -0.40
CA GLU A 160 8.98 -25.92 -0.38
C GLU A 160 8.90 -27.28 -1.09
N LYS A 161 7.77 -28.00 -0.94
CA LYS A 161 7.53 -29.25 -1.68
C LYS A 161 7.50 -29.00 -3.19
N ARG A 162 6.84 -27.93 -3.64
CA ARG A 162 6.79 -27.54 -5.05
C ARG A 162 8.18 -27.22 -5.61
N LYS A 163 8.98 -26.42 -4.89
CA LYS A 163 10.37 -26.13 -5.29
C LYS A 163 11.22 -27.40 -5.39
N ALA A 164 11.02 -28.36 -4.48
CA ALA A 164 11.72 -29.64 -4.52
C ALA A 164 11.32 -30.49 -5.74
N GLU A 165 10.02 -30.53 -6.07
CA GLU A 165 9.49 -31.22 -7.26
C GLU A 165 9.99 -30.57 -8.56
N GLU A 166 9.99 -29.23 -8.66
CA GLU A 166 10.52 -28.50 -9.81
C GLU A 166 12.03 -28.71 -9.98
N ALA A 167 12.80 -28.72 -8.88
CA ALA A 167 14.23 -29.02 -8.89
C ALA A 167 14.52 -30.48 -9.29
N ALA A 168 13.70 -31.43 -8.85
CA ALA A 168 13.79 -32.82 -9.26
C ALA A 168 13.48 -32.99 -10.76
N ALA A 169 12.44 -32.34 -11.27
CA ALA A 169 12.09 -32.34 -12.69
C ALA A 169 13.19 -31.70 -13.56
N ALA A 170 13.84 -30.63 -13.09
CA ALA A 170 14.98 -30.03 -13.77
C ALA A 170 16.18 -30.99 -13.86
N LYS A 171 16.48 -31.74 -12.79
CA LYS A 171 17.53 -32.78 -12.79
C LYS A 171 17.21 -33.93 -13.74
N VAL A 172 15.94 -34.33 -13.86
CA VAL A 172 15.50 -35.36 -14.81
C VAL A 172 15.67 -34.88 -16.26
N LYS A 173 15.25 -33.65 -16.57
CA LYS A 173 15.44 -33.05 -17.90
C LYS A 173 16.93 -32.92 -18.26
N GLN A 174 17.78 -32.56 -17.30
CA GLN A 174 19.22 -32.49 -17.49
C GLN A 174 19.82 -33.88 -17.82
N ARG A 175 19.44 -34.93 -17.08
CA ARG A 175 19.87 -36.31 -17.37
C ARG A 175 19.35 -36.84 -18.72
N GLN A 176 18.13 -36.46 -19.12
CA GLN A 176 17.58 -36.81 -20.43
C GLN A 176 18.35 -36.12 -21.57
N ALA A 177 18.72 -34.84 -21.40
CA ALA A 177 19.56 -34.12 -22.35
C ALA A 177 20.97 -34.71 -22.45
N GLU A 178 21.55 -35.15 -21.33
CA GLU A 178 22.85 -35.84 -21.29
C GLU A 178 22.80 -37.20 -22.01
N MET A 179 21.72 -37.98 -21.85
CA MET A 179 21.53 -39.24 -22.60
C MET A 179 21.32 -39.01 -24.10
N GLN A 180 20.58 -37.96 -24.50
CA GLN A 180 20.42 -37.59 -25.91
C GLN A 180 21.75 -37.15 -26.54
N GLN A 181 22.57 -36.39 -25.83
CA GLN A 181 23.92 -36.04 -26.28
C GLN A 181 24.88 -37.24 -26.39
N GLN A 182 24.65 -38.32 -25.64
CA GLN A 182 25.41 -39.56 -25.77
C GLN A 182 24.92 -40.43 -26.94
N GLN A 183 23.62 -40.42 -27.26
CA GLN A 183 23.08 -41.12 -28.43
C GLN A 183 23.50 -40.44 -29.74
N ASP A 184 23.62 -39.11 -29.78
CA ASP A 184 24.10 -38.38 -30.96
C ASP A 184 25.61 -38.58 -31.25
N LYS A 185 26.37 -39.15 -30.30
CA LYS A 185 27.81 -39.46 -30.48
C LYS A 185 28.10 -40.83 -31.12
N ALA A 186 27.08 -41.63 -31.44
CA ALA A 186 27.25 -42.95 -32.06
C ALA A 186 27.20 -42.95 -33.61
N GLN A 187 27.04 -41.80 -34.27
CA GLN A 187 27.07 -41.72 -35.75
C GLN A 187 28.13 -40.72 -36.25
N THR A 188 29.32 -41.28 -36.55
CA THR A 188 30.36 -40.82 -37.52
C THR A 188 31.27 -39.61 -37.18
N PRO A 189 32.50 -39.53 -37.76
CA PRO A 189 33.73 -39.32 -36.99
C PRO A 189 34.47 -37.99 -37.24
N VAL A 190 35.25 -37.62 -36.22
CA VAL A 190 36.56 -36.93 -36.21
C VAL A 190 36.73 -35.73 -37.15
N GLN A 191 36.76 -34.51 -36.58
CA GLN A 191 37.94 -33.63 -36.64
C GLN A 191 38.02 -32.77 -35.36
N MET A 192 39.18 -32.82 -34.72
CA MET A 192 39.54 -31.99 -33.57
C MET A 192 39.88 -30.57 -34.03
N GLN A 193 39.27 -29.58 -33.40
CA GLN A 193 39.96 -28.32 -33.11
C GLN A 193 39.41 -27.69 -31.85
N ASP A 194 40.28 -27.70 -30.85
CA ASP A 194 40.49 -26.71 -29.80
C ASP A 194 39.49 -25.55 -29.72
N LYS A 195 38.71 -25.54 -28.63
CA LYS A 195 38.46 -24.36 -27.79
C LYS A 195 37.67 -24.77 -26.54
N GLY A 196 38.41 -25.02 -25.47
CA GLY A 196 37.87 -24.89 -24.13
C GLY A 196 37.49 -23.43 -23.88
N GLN A 197 36.24 -23.21 -23.44
CA GLN A 197 35.70 -22.09 -22.66
C GLN A 197 34.28 -21.73 -23.13
N ALA A 198 33.30 -22.56 -22.77
CA ALA A 198 31.91 -22.13 -22.71
C ALA A 198 31.75 -21.24 -21.46
N ARG A 199 32.04 -19.95 -21.66
CA ARG A 199 31.79 -18.86 -20.72
C ARG A 199 30.30 -18.73 -20.47
N LYS A 200 29.95 -18.36 -19.24
CA LYS A 200 28.66 -17.73 -18.88
C LYS A 200 28.35 -16.62 -19.90
N GLU A 201 27.47 -16.89 -20.85
CA GLU A 201 26.93 -15.87 -21.73
C GLU A 201 25.93 -15.03 -20.93
N GLY A 202 26.29 -13.77 -20.67
CA GLY A 202 25.43 -12.85 -19.93
C GLY A 202 24.18 -12.47 -20.73
N ILE A 203 23.13 -12.04 -20.04
CA ILE A 203 21.87 -11.52 -20.64
C ILE A 203 22.12 -10.58 -21.85
N PRO A 204 23.16 -9.71 -21.88
CA PRO A 204 23.44 -8.88 -23.06
C PRO A 204 23.80 -9.63 -24.35
N SER A 205 24.47 -10.80 -24.28
CA SER A 205 24.84 -11.56 -25.49
C SER A 205 23.63 -12.26 -26.10
N LEU A 206 22.74 -12.81 -25.26
CA LEU A 206 21.49 -13.42 -25.72
C LEU A 206 20.56 -12.40 -26.39
N LEU A 207 20.41 -11.20 -25.80
CA LEU A 207 19.60 -10.14 -26.42
C LEU A 207 20.14 -9.73 -27.79
N ARG A 208 21.45 -9.65 -27.92
CA ARG A 208 22.12 -9.35 -29.19
C ARG A 208 21.87 -10.45 -30.22
N GLU A 209 21.97 -11.72 -29.84
CA GLU A 209 21.68 -12.84 -30.73
C GLU A 209 20.23 -12.81 -31.23
N ILE A 210 19.26 -12.57 -30.33
CA ILE A 210 17.85 -12.46 -30.70
C ILE A 210 17.63 -11.30 -31.68
N PHE A 211 18.20 -10.13 -31.39
CA PHE A 211 18.15 -8.99 -32.29
C PHE A 211 18.75 -9.31 -33.67
N GLU A 212 19.94 -9.89 -33.72
CA GLU A 212 20.64 -10.23 -34.97
C GLU A 212 19.86 -11.25 -35.80
N LYS A 213 19.23 -12.23 -35.16
CA LYS A 213 18.35 -13.21 -35.82
C LYS A 213 17.14 -12.53 -36.46
N LEU A 214 16.43 -11.69 -35.70
CA LEU A 214 15.25 -10.96 -36.21
C LEU A 214 15.62 -9.99 -37.32
N ASN A 215 16.67 -9.19 -37.11
CA ASN A 215 17.16 -8.22 -38.08
C ASN A 215 17.60 -8.92 -39.38
N SER A 216 18.34 -10.03 -39.28
CA SER A 216 18.77 -10.81 -40.44
C SER A 216 17.58 -11.36 -41.23
N PHE A 217 16.57 -11.88 -40.54
CA PHE A 217 15.35 -12.38 -41.18
C PHE A 217 14.61 -11.27 -41.94
N LEU A 218 14.44 -10.09 -41.32
CA LEU A 218 13.80 -8.94 -41.95
C LEU A 218 14.65 -8.31 -43.07
N LEU A 219 15.95 -8.53 -43.09
CA LEU A 219 16.82 -8.15 -44.22
C LEU A 219 16.75 -9.15 -45.39
N GLY A 220 15.89 -10.17 -45.33
CA GLY A 220 15.73 -11.15 -46.41
C GLY A 220 16.67 -12.35 -46.33
N LYS A 221 17.50 -12.45 -45.29
CA LYS A 221 18.42 -13.58 -45.13
C LYS A 221 17.66 -14.86 -44.80
N GLN A 222 18.18 -15.99 -45.27
CA GLN A 222 17.63 -17.30 -44.92
C GLN A 222 17.94 -17.66 -43.47
N MET A 223 16.91 -18.17 -42.79
CA MET A 223 16.97 -18.61 -41.40
C MET A 223 16.51 -20.06 -41.31
N THR A 224 17.11 -20.84 -40.40
CA THR A 224 16.66 -22.21 -40.14
C THR A 224 15.62 -22.20 -39.02
N SER A 225 14.40 -22.62 -39.31
CA SER A 225 13.33 -22.81 -38.33
C SER A 225 12.81 -24.23 -38.43
N SER A 226 12.86 -24.99 -37.33
CA SER A 226 12.38 -26.39 -37.26
C SER A 226 12.92 -27.29 -38.39
N GLY A 227 14.21 -27.13 -38.73
CA GLY A 227 14.87 -27.89 -39.81
C GLY A 227 14.60 -27.39 -41.24
N GLN A 228 13.71 -26.41 -41.43
CA GLN A 228 13.41 -25.81 -42.72
C GLN A 228 14.11 -24.45 -42.90
N LYS A 229 14.57 -24.17 -44.12
CA LYS A 229 15.16 -22.87 -44.49
C LYS A 229 14.06 -21.93 -44.96
N VAL A 230 13.82 -20.87 -44.20
CA VAL A 230 12.76 -19.88 -44.44
C VAL A 230 13.38 -18.52 -44.73
N SER A 231 12.82 -17.78 -45.68
CA SER A 231 13.14 -16.36 -45.91
C SER A 231 11.88 -15.59 -46.27
N VAL A 232 11.80 -14.33 -45.83
CA VAL A 232 10.71 -13.41 -46.20
C VAL A 232 10.62 -13.14 -47.70
N THR A 233 11.68 -13.41 -48.47
CA THR A 233 11.70 -13.21 -49.94
C THR A 233 11.08 -14.37 -50.72
N GLN A 234 10.73 -15.49 -50.05
CA GLN A 234 10.11 -16.64 -50.71
C GLN A 234 8.67 -16.37 -51.19
N HIS A 235 8.03 -15.32 -50.67
CA HIS A 235 6.68 -14.93 -51.04
C HIS A 235 6.60 -13.40 -51.19
N PRO A 236 5.91 -12.85 -52.22
CA PRO A 236 5.83 -11.41 -52.43
C PRO A 236 5.22 -10.63 -51.25
N GLN A 237 4.31 -11.27 -50.49
CA GLN A 237 3.71 -10.68 -49.28
C GLN A 237 4.47 -11.03 -47.99
N GLY A 238 5.57 -11.79 -48.07
CA GLY A 238 6.28 -12.33 -46.91
C GLY A 238 6.85 -11.25 -45.99
N MET A 239 7.36 -10.15 -46.56
CA MET A 239 7.92 -9.03 -45.80
C MET A 239 6.86 -8.32 -44.95
N GLU A 240 5.77 -7.85 -45.57
CA GLU A 240 4.70 -7.14 -44.84
C GLU A 240 4.07 -8.04 -43.78
N PHE A 241 3.85 -9.33 -44.10
CA PHE A 241 3.34 -10.30 -43.13
C PHE A 241 4.29 -10.51 -41.94
N ALA A 242 5.60 -10.63 -42.20
CA ALA A 242 6.60 -10.78 -41.14
C ALA A 242 6.64 -9.55 -40.23
N CYS A 243 6.63 -8.33 -40.79
CA CYS A 243 6.58 -7.08 -40.03
C CYS A 243 5.32 -7.01 -39.15
N TYR A 244 4.15 -7.33 -39.72
CA TYR A 244 2.87 -7.35 -39.00
C TYR A 244 2.90 -8.35 -37.83
N ARG A 245 3.32 -9.61 -38.08
CA ARG A 245 3.35 -10.65 -37.05
C ARG A 245 4.40 -10.38 -35.98
N LEU A 246 5.54 -9.79 -36.33
CA LEU A 246 6.56 -9.43 -35.36
C LEU A 246 6.08 -8.29 -34.45
N ALA A 247 5.47 -7.25 -35.02
CA ALA A 247 4.87 -6.16 -34.26
C ALA A 247 3.78 -6.65 -33.31
N GLU A 248 2.85 -7.49 -33.81
CA GLU A 248 1.83 -8.15 -32.99
C GLU A 248 2.45 -8.96 -31.85
N LYS A 249 3.54 -9.70 -32.13
CA LYS A 249 4.23 -10.52 -31.14
C LYS A 249 4.86 -9.67 -30.04
N PHE A 250 5.46 -8.52 -30.35
CA PHE A 250 5.97 -7.60 -29.32
C PHE A 250 4.87 -7.14 -28.38
N VAL A 251 3.73 -6.68 -28.92
CA VAL A 251 2.57 -6.28 -28.09
C VAL A 251 2.06 -7.45 -27.25
N LYS A 252 1.98 -8.65 -27.84
CA LYS A 252 1.57 -9.87 -27.12
C LYS A 252 2.51 -10.23 -25.97
N GLN A 253 3.81 -10.00 -26.10
CA GLN A 253 4.76 -10.17 -24.99
C GLN A 253 4.51 -9.15 -23.87
N GLY A 254 4.13 -7.92 -24.19
CA GLY A 254 3.66 -6.93 -23.21
C GLY A 254 2.41 -7.42 -22.47
N GLU A 255 1.46 -7.96 -23.22
CA GLU A 255 0.17 -8.43 -22.74
C GLU A 255 0.24 -9.66 -21.82
N GLU A 256 1.20 -10.57 -22.06
CA GLU A 256 1.31 -11.85 -21.34
C GLU A 256 2.50 -11.88 -20.37
N GLU A 257 3.71 -11.74 -20.91
CA GLU A 257 4.96 -11.92 -20.17
C GLU A 257 5.23 -10.73 -19.26
N VAL A 258 5.17 -9.50 -19.79
CA VAL A 258 5.41 -8.29 -18.98
C VAL A 258 4.33 -8.10 -17.94
N ALA A 259 3.08 -8.46 -18.25
CA ALA A 259 1.95 -8.42 -17.33
C ALA A 259 2.15 -9.32 -16.09
N SER A 260 2.94 -10.39 -16.20
CA SER A 260 3.25 -11.30 -15.09
C SER A 260 4.64 -11.07 -14.49
N HIS A 261 5.60 -10.63 -15.31
CA HIS A 261 6.99 -10.39 -14.94
C HIS A 261 7.40 -8.99 -15.40
N HIS A 262 7.07 -7.98 -14.59
CA HIS A 262 7.28 -6.57 -14.95
C HIS A 262 8.71 -6.23 -15.41
N LYS A 263 9.74 -6.91 -14.86
CA LYS A 263 11.16 -6.70 -15.22
C LYS A 263 11.50 -7.17 -16.64
N ALA A 264 10.71 -8.05 -17.24
CA ALA A 264 10.89 -8.49 -18.62
C ALA A 264 10.71 -7.34 -19.62
N ALA A 265 9.97 -6.29 -19.25
CA ALA A 265 9.71 -5.10 -20.08
C ALA A 265 11.00 -4.53 -20.69
N PHE A 266 12.05 -4.37 -19.88
CA PHE A 266 13.30 -3.75 -20.32
C PHE A 266 14.05 -4.58 -21.36
N HIS A 267 14.04 -5.91 -21.20
CA HIS A 267 14.71 -6.84 -22.12
C HIS A 267 13.99 -6.88 -23.48
N ILE A 268 12.66 -6.96 -23.45
CA ILE A 268 11.83 -6.96 -24.66
C ILE A 268 11.91 -5.60 -25.35
N ALA A 269 11.83 -4.51 -24.58
CA ALA A 269 11.91 -3.15 -25.10
C ALA A 269 13.26 -2.84 -25.76
N ALA A 270 14.38 -3.34 -25.23
CA ALA A 270 15.68 -3.17 -25.87
C ALA A 270 15.71 -3.75 -27.29
N VAL A 271 15.23 -4.99 -27.46
CA VAL A 271 15.14 -5.63 -28.78
C VAL A 271 14.14 -4.90 -29.68
N ALA A 272 12.96 -4.55 -29.15
CA ALA A 272 11.93 -3.83 -29.91
C ALA A 272 12.43 -2.46 -30.41
N SER A 273 13.12 -1.69 -29.57
CA SER A 273 13.73 -0.40 -29.90
C SER A 273 14.77 -0.56 -31.02
N GLY A 274 15.66 -1.56 -30.92
CA GLY A 274 16.63 -1.83 -31.98
C GLY A 274 16.00 -2.23 -33.30
N ILE A 275 14.96 -3.08 -33.26
CA ILE A 275 14.23 -3.47 -34.48
C ILE A 275 13.49 -2.28 -35.07
N TRP A 276 12.92 -1.40 -34.25
CA TRP A 276 12.26 -0.18 -34.72
C TRP A 276 13.26 0.75 -35.42
N GLU A 277 14.44 0.96 -34.83
CA GLU A 277 15.53 1.75 -35.45
C GLU A 277 15.95 1.18 -36.81
N ALA A 278 16.07 -0.14 -36.92
CA ALA A 278 16.46 -0.81 -38.16
C ALA A 278 15.34 -0.93 -39.20
N HIS A 279 14.09 -1.11 -38.74
CA HIS A 279 12.90 -1.38 -39.55
C HIS A 279 11.71 -0.53 -39.08
N PRO A 280 11.63 0.76 -39.45
CA PRO A 280 10.60 1.69 -38.96
C PRO A 280 9.16 1.20 -39.13
N ARG A 281 8.91 0.43 -40.21
CA ARG A 281 7.61 -0.19 -40.50
C ARG A 281 7.12 -1.10 -39.37
N VAL A 282 8.01 -1.85 -38.72
CA VAL A 282 7.65 -2.70 -37.57
C VAL A 282 7.19 -1.84 -36.39
N GLY A 283 7.82 -0.68 -36.21
CA GLY A 283 7.44 0.28 -35.17
C GLY A 283 6.07 0.92 -35.38
N GLU A 284 5.75 1.32 -36.62
CA GLU A 284 4.42 1.82 -36.98
C GLU A 284 3.34 0.76 -36.70
N LEU A 285 3.59 -0.48 -37.11
CA LEU A 285 2.68 -1.60 -36.87
C LEU A 285 2.59 -1.94 -35.39
N PHE A 286 3.68 -1.80 -34.63
CA PHE A 286 3.66 -1.98 -33.17
C PHE A 286 2.71 -0.98 -32.52
N LEU A 287 2.81 0.31 -32.88
CA LEU A 287 1.87 1.33 -32.40
C LEU A 287 0.43 1.00 -32.81
N ALA A 288 0.20 0.59 -34.06
CA ALA A 288 -1.14 0.21 -34.51
C ALA A 288 -1.74 -0.94 -33.67
N HIS A 289 -0.97 -1.99 -33.41
CA HIS A 289 -1.39 -3.11 -32.56
C HIS A 289 -1.59 -2.68 -31.11
N LEU A 290 -0.66 -1.90 -30.56
CA LEU A 290 -0.73 -1.41 -29.19
C LEU A 290 -1.95 -0.53 -28.99
N HIS A 291 -2.19 0.45 -29.87
CA HIS A 291 -3.33 1.37 -29.76
C HIS A 291 -4.67 0.65 -29.91
N LYS A 292 -4.74 -0.38 -30.78
CA LYS A 292 -5.96 -1.19 -30.92
C LYS A 292 -6.24 -2.04 -29.69
N LYS A 293 -5.20 -2.64 -29.09
CA LYS A 293 -5.36 -3.52 -27.92
C LYS A 293 -5.43 -2.77 -26.59
N CYS A 294 -4.79 -1.61 -26.52
CA CYS A 294 -4.68 -0.75 -25.35
C CYS A 294 -4.90 0.71 -25.80
N PRO A 295 -6.16 1.16 -25.97
CA PRO A 295 -6.46 2.53 -26.39
C PRO A 295 -5.91 3.59 -25.41
N TYR A 296 -5.65 3.19 -24.17
CA TYR A 296 -5.04 4.00 -23.12
C TYR A 296 -3.56 4.33 -23.37
N ALA A 297 -2.90 3.67 -24.33
CA ALA A 297 -1.57 4.08 -24.80
C ALA A 297 -1.61 5.35 -25.67
N VAL A 298 -2.79 5.75 -26.17
CA VAL A 298 -3.05 6.99 -26.95
C VAL A 298 -3.59 8.14 -26.09
N PRO A 299 -3.71 7.94 -24.77
CA PRO A 299 -4.72 8.55 -23.90
C PRO A 299 -6.04 8.90 -24.59
N PHE A 300 -6.72 7.87 -25.11
CA PHE A 300 -8.06 8.03 -25.66
C PHE A 300 -9.03 7.12 -24.91
N TYR A 301 -10.16 7.68 -24.47
CA TYR A 301 -11.26 6.95 -23.87
C TYR A 301 -12.40 6.86 -24.89
N PRO A 302 -12.59 5.71 -25.56
CA PRO A 302 -13.69 5.52 -26.49
C PRO A 302 -15.03 5.83 -25.81
N ALA A 303 -15.78 6.79 -26.34
CA ALA A 303 -17.12 7.10 -25.84
C ALA A 303 -18.12 6.04 -26.31
N TYR A 304 -19.08 5.70 -25.45
CA TYR A 304 -20.21 4.86 -25.84
C TYR A 304 -21.06 5.59 -26.89
N LYS A 305 -21.38 4.91 -28.00
CA LYS A 305 -22.29 5.41 -29.02
C LYS A 305 -23.61 4.67 -28.89
N GLU A 306 -24.71 5.42 -28.86
CA GLU A 306 -26.04 4.84 -28.85
C GLU A 306 -26.23 3.92 -30.06
N GLY A 307 -26.81 2.74 -29.83
CA GLY A 307 -26.98 1.70 -30.86
C GLY A 307 -25.79 0.75 -31.04
N THR A 308 -24.63 1.01 -30.42
CA THR A 308 -23.54 0.04 -30.39
C THR A 308 -23.84 -1.07 -29.37
N PRO A 309 -23.78 -2.36 -29.76
CA PRO A 309 -23.90 -3.47 -28.81
C PRO A 309 -22.89 -3.34 -27.68
N PHE A 310 -23.31 -3.65 -26.45
CA PHE A 310 -22.46 -3.46 -25.27
C PHE A 310 -21.14 -4.24 -25.35
N GLU A 311 -21.16 -5.45 -25.90
CA GLU A 311 -19.94 -6.23 -26.13
C GLU A 311 -18.97 -5.59 -27.12
N GLU A 312 -19.49 -4.94 -28.17
CA GLU A 312 -18.65 -4.23 -29.14
C GLU A 312 -17.99 -3.02 -28.47
N TYR A 313 -18.73 -2.32 -27.61
CA TYR A 313 -18.17 -1.26 -26.77
C TYR A 313 -17.08 -1.79 -25.82
N GLN A 314 -17.27 -2.93 -25.18
CA GLN A 314 -16.23 -3.56 -24.35
C GLN A 314 -14.98 -3.91 -25.16
N ARG A 315 -15.13 -4.43 -26.39
CA ARG A 315 -13.99 -4.67 -27.30
C ARG A 315 -13.28 -3.37 -27.69
N LEU A 316 -14.01 -2.27 -27.89
CA LEU A 316 -13.44 -0.95 -28.16
C LEU A 316 -12.61 -0.42 -26.99
N LEU A 317 -13.01 -0.69 -25.74
CA LEU A 317 -12.23 -0.38 -24.54
C LEU A 317 -10.99 -1.30 -24.38
N GLY A 318 -10.88 -2.35 -25.18
CA GLY A 318 -9.77 -3.30 -25.18
C GLY A 318 -10.00 -4.55 -24.35
N TYR A 319 -11.23 -4.81 -23.86
CA TYR A 319 -11.57 -6.07 -23.20
C TYR A 319 -11.55 -7.22 -24.20
N ARG A 320 -11.09 -8.38 -23.73
CA ARG A 320 -11.36 -9.65 -24.40
C ARG A 320 -12.79 -10.07 -24.07
N VAL A 321 -13.55 -10.40 -25.11
CA VAL A 321 -14.93 -10.90 -24.98
C VAL A 321 -14.99 -12.24 -25.70
N GLU A 322 -15.16 -13.31 -24.93
CA GLU A 322 -15.30 -14.69 -25.40
C GLU A 322 -16.70 -15.18 -25.03
N ASP A 323 -17.43 -15.80 -25.97
CA ASP A 323 -18.79 -16.29 -25.77
C ASP A 323 -19.75 -15.25 -25.14
N SER A 324 -19.64 -13.99 -25.57
CA SER A 324 -20.43 -12.84 -25.07
C SER A 324 -20.12 -12.43 -23.62
N VAL A 325 -19.08 -13.02 -23.01
CA VAL A 325 -18.63 -12.70 -21.66
C VAL A 325 -17.31 -11.94 -21.73
N ALA A 326 -17.28 -10.75 -21.14
CA ALA A 326 -16.06 -9.98 -21.01
C ALA A 326 -15.16 -10.57 -19.92
N GLU A 327 -13.84 -10.50 -20.15
CA GLU A 327 -12.85 -10.86 -19.14
C GLU A 327 -13.02 -10.04 -17.85
N GLN A 328 -12.57 -10.61 -16.73
CA GLN A 328 -12.65 -9.92 -15.44
C GLN A 328 -11.74 -8.69 -15.38
N GLN A 329 -12.13 -7.71 -14.56
CA GLN A 329 -11.47 -6.41 -14.46
C GLN A 329 -10.00 -6.51 -14.06
N ASP A 330 -9.66 -7.42 -13.15
CA ASP A 330 -8.28 -7.64 -12.70
C ASP A 330 -7.39 -8.22 -13.80
N ILE A 331 -7.91 -9.19 -14.57
CA ILE A 331 -7.23 -9.78 -15.73
C ILE A 331 -7.01 -8.70 -16.81
N PHE A 332 -8.05 -7.93 -17.11
CA PHE A 332 -7.99 -6.79 -18.03
C PHE A 332 -6.92 -5.78 -17.61
N LEU A 333 -6.97 -5.30 -16.36
CA LEU A 333 -6.01 -4.32 -15.84
C LEU A 333 -4.59 -4.86 -15.86
N LYS A 334 -4.38 -6.15 -15.56
CA LYS A 334 -3.07 -6.79 -15.63
C LYS A 334 -2.50 -6.78 -17.05
N ARG A 335 -3.31 -7.07 -18.08
CA ARG A 335 -2.88 -6.96 -19.49
C ARG A 335 -2.54 -5.52 -19.88
N MET A 336 -3.41 -4.56 -19.53
CA MET A 336 -3.18 -3.14 -19.83
C MET A 336 -1.91 -2.61 -19.16
N SER A 337 -1.69 -3.00 -17.91
CA SER A 337 -0.47 -2.72 -17.15
C SER A 337 0.77 -3.22 -17.89
N GLY A 338 0.79 -4.49 -18.31
CA GLY A 338 1.93 -5.07 -19.02
C GLY A 338 2.24 -4.35 -20.34
N MET A 339 1.20 -3.99 -21.10
CA MET A 339 1.35 -3.23 -22.36
C MET A 339 1.88 -1.81 -22.14
N ILE A 340 1.38 -1.09 -21.13
CA ILE A 340 1.86 0.26 -20.80
C ILE A 340 3.28 0.23 -20.23
N ARG A 341 3.63 -0.76 -19.41
CA ARG A 341 5.01 -0.97 -18.92
C ARG A 341 5.98 -1.22 -20.08
N LEU A 342 5.59 -2.06 -21.05
CA LEU A 342 6.40 -2.29 -22.24
C LEU A 342 6.56 -1.00 -23.07
N TYR A 343 5.48 -0.27 -23.30
CA TYR A 343 5.52 1.02 -24.00
C TYR A 343 6.44 2.03 -23.30
N ALA A 344 6.28 2.20 -21.99
CA ALA A 344 7.11 3.07 -21.16
C ALA A 344 8.59 2.67 -21.19
N ALA A 345 8.89 1.37 -21.28
CA ALA A 345 10.25 0.88 -21.44
C ALA A 345 10.81 1.20 -22.85
N ILE A 346 10.02 1.04 -23.92
CA ILE A 346 10.46 1.32 -25.29
C ILE A 346 10.82 2.80 -25.46
N ILE A 347 10.00 3.73 -24.97
CA ILE A 347 10.24 5.17 -25.18
C ILE A 347 11.52 5.71 -24.51
N GLN A 348 12.07 5.00 -23.53
CA GLN A 348 13.25 5.42 -22.76
C GLN A 348 14.52 4.62 -23.07
N ILE A 349 14.39 3.40 -23.60
CA ILE A 349 15.53 2.52 -23.89
C ILE A 349 15.95 2.73 -25.33
N ARG A 350 17.26 2.84 -25.53
CA ARG A 350 17.88 2.81 -26.86
C ARG A 350 18.61 1.50 -27.05
N TRP A 351 18.69 1.03 -28.29
CA TRP A 351 19.54 -0.10 -28.62
C TRP A 351 21.03 0.23 -28.40
N PRO A 352 21.74 -0.48 -27.49
CA PRO A 352 23.10 -0.10 -27.10
C PRO A 352 24.13 -0.22 -28.22
N PHE A 353 23.84 -1.03 -29.24
CA PHE A 353 24.77 -1.30 -30.36
C PHE A 353 24.37 -0.56 -31.65
N GLY A 354 23.39 0.34 -31.60
CA GLY A 354 22.89 1.10 -32.74
C GLY A 354 23.72 2.34 -33.07
N THR A 355 23.79 2.71 -34.34
CA THR A 355 24.57 3.86 -34.85
C THR A 355 23.79 5.17 -34.88
N GLN A 356 22.45 5.15 -34.86
CA GLN A 356 21.61 6.35 -34.97
C GLN A 356 21.52 7.12 -33.65
N GLN A 357 21.61 8.46 -33.68
CA GLN A 357 21.64 9.27 -32.45
C GLN A 357 20.27 9.45 -31.76
N SER A 358 19.15 9.32 -32.48
CA SER A 358 17.81 9.63 -31.96
C SER A 358 16.89 8.42 -31.97
N HIS A 359 16.18 8.21 -30.86
CA HIS A 359 15.18 7.14 -30.73
C HIS A 359 13.95 7.44 -31.62
N PRO A 360 13.43 6.47 -32.42
CA PRO A 360 12.30 6.70 -33.33
C PRO A 360 10.99 7.12 -32.63
N HIS A 361 10.82 6.72 -31.36
CA HIS A 361 9.63 7.00 -30.56
C HIS A 361 10.04 7.38 -29.13
N GLY A 362 10.75 8.51 -28.98
CA GLY A 362 11.47 8.87 -27.75
C GLY A 362 10.61 9.34 -26.56
N LEU A 363 11.29 9.78 -25.49
CA LEU A 363 10.67 10.24 -24.24
C LEU A 363 9.69 11.40 -24.40
N ASN A 364 9.76 12.17 -25.48
CA ASN A 364 8.78 13.21 -25.82
C ASN A 364 7.35 12.66 -25.94
N HIS A 365 7.20 11.42 -26.42
CA HIS A 365 5.90 10.76 -26.44
C HIS A 365 5.43 10.37 -25.03
N GLY A 366 6.36 10.09 -24.11
CA GLY A 366 6.02 9.86 -22.70
C GLY A 366 5.53 11.12 -21.99
N TRP A 367 6.18 12.27 -22.24
CA TRP A 367 5.69 13.57 -21.77
C TRP A 367 4.29 13.86 -22.31
N THR A 368 4.09 13.66 -23.63
CA THR A 368 2.80 13.90 -24.29
C THR A 368 1.71 13.00 -23.72
N TRP A 369 2.01 11.70 -23.54
CA TRP A 369 1.10 10.72 -22.95
C TRP A 369 0.64 11.15 -21.55
N MET A 370 1.60 11.56 -20.68
CA MET A 370 1.27 11.97 -19.33
C MET A 370 0.48 13.28 -19.31
N ALA A 371 0.87 14.27 -20.11
CA ALA A 371 0.15 15.54 -20.23
C ALA A 371 -1.29 15.35 -20.72
N GLN A 372 -1.50 14.53 -21.76
CA GLN A 372 -2.84 14.24 -22.29
C GLN A 372 -3.68 13.48 -21.27
N THR A 373 -3.10 12.48 -20.59
CA THR A 373 -3.80 11.71 -19.55
C THR A 373 -4.28 12.61 -18.42
N LEU A 374 -3.43 13.53 -17.92
CA LEU A 374 -3.77 14.43 -16.81
C LEU A 374 -4.73 15.57 -17.20
N ASN A 375 -4.93 15.80 -18.50
CA ASN A 375 -5.88 16.79 -19.02
C ASN A 375 -7.28 16.22 -19.26
N MET A 376 -7.48 14.90 -19.11
CA MET A 376 -8.78 14.24 -19.23
C MET A 376 -9.40 13.96 -17.85
N GLU A 377 -10.65 13.46 -17.83
CA GLU A 377 -11.26 12.96 -16.59
C GLU A 377 -10.77 11.53 -16.31
N PRO A 378 -10.36 11.19 -15.08
CA PRO A 378 -9.89 9.84 -14.78
C PRO A 378 -11.00 8.80 -14.91
N LEU A 379 -10.60 7.57 -15.26
CA LEU A 379 -11.43 6.38 -15.20
C LEU A 379 -11.13 5.60 -13.92
N VAL A 380 -12.18 5.08 -13.29
CA VAL A 380 -12.08 4.22 -12.10
C VAL A 380 -11.20 3.01 -12.41
N ASP A 381 -10.29 2.70 -11.48
CA ASP A 381 -9.23 1.68 -11.56
C ASP A 381 -8.19 1.86 -12.66
N VAL A 382 -8.60 2.14 -13.91
CA VAL A 382 -7.73 2.16 -15.10
C VAL A 382 -6.70 3.27 -14.98
N THR A 383 -7.13 4.53 -14.83
CA THR A 383 -6.21 5.67 -14.89
C THR A 383 -5.18 5.63 -13.76
N ALA A 384 -5.59 5.27 -12.54
CA ALA A 384 -4.68 5.14 -11.41
C ALA A 384 -3.65 4.01 -11.61
N THR A 385 -4.09 2.85 -12.12
CA THR A 385 -3.21 1.71 -12.41
C THR A 385 -2.17 2.07 -13.45
N LEU A 386 -2.60 2.62 -14.59
CA LEU A 386 -1.70 2.92 -15.70
C LEU A 386 -0.74 4.07 -15.39
N LEU A 387 -1.17 5.11 -14.65
CA LEU A 387 -0.27 6.17 -14.19
C LEU A 387 0.81 5.62 -13.26
N PHE A 388 0.46 4.73 -12.33
CA PHE A 388 1.43 4.09 -11.44
C PHE A 388 2.44 3.27 -12.24
N ASP A 389 1.97 2.40 -13.12
CA ASP A 389 2.81 1.50 -13.90
C ASP A 389 3.76 2.26 -14.85
N PHE A 390 3.24 3.31 -15.49
CA PHE A 390 4.01 4.16 -16.38
C PHE A 390 5.11 4.92 -15.62
N LEU A 391 4.78 5.54 -14.48
CA LEU A 391 5.72 6.27 -13.65
C LEU A 391 6.78 5.37 -13.01
N GLU A 392 6.41 4.15 -12.59
CA GLU A 392 7.35 3.17 -12.04
C GLU A 392 8.43 2.81 -13.07
N VAL A 393 8.06 2.69 -14.35
CA VAL A 393 8.99 2.29 -15.41
C VAL A 393 9.81 3.45 -15.94
N CYS A 394 9.20 4.57 -16.31
CA CYS A 394 9.87 5.66 -17.04
C CYS A 394 9.96 6.99 -16.28
N GLY A 395 9.42 7.09 -15.06
CA GLY A 395 9.43 8.32 -14.27
C GLY A 395 10.83 8.84 -13.97
N ASN A 396 11.81 7.95 -13.75
CA ASN A 396 13.22 8.34 -13.57
C ASN A 396 13.82 8.98 -14.85
N ALA A 397 13.52 8.43 -16.02
CA ALA A 397 14.02 8.96 -17.28
C ALA A 397 13.37 10.31 -17.62
N LEU A 398 12.06 10.45 -17.40
CA LEU A 398 11.33 11.71 -17.54
C LEU A 398 11.86 12.78 -16.58
N LEU A 399 12.15 12.40 -15.34
CA LEU A 399 12.73 13.32 -14.35
C LEU A 399 14.11 13.82 -14.79
N LYS A 400 14.98 12.95 -15.30
CA LYS A 400 16.31 13.34 -15.79
C LYS A 400 16.21 14.28 -17.00
N GLN A 401 15.30 14.00 -17.92
CA GLN A 401 15.15 14.76 -19.17
C GLN A 401 14.50 16.14 -18.96
N TYR A 402 13.40 16.20 -18.20
CA TYR A 402 12.56 17.41 -18.07
C TYR A 402 12.69 18.13 -16.73
N GLN A 403 13.38 17.52 -15.76
CA GLN A 403 13.77 18.13 -14.49
C GLN A 403 12.62 18.85 -13.78
N GLY A 404 12.74 20.17 -13.58
CA GLY A 404 11.75 21.00 -12.91
C GLY A 404 10.36 20.96 -13.55
N GLN A 405 10.25 20.77 -14.87
CA GLN A 405 8.95 20.69 -15.53
C GLN A 405 8.23 19.38 -15.18
N PHE A 406 8.97 18.28 -15.07
CA PHE A 406 8.38 17.01 -14.61
C PHE A 406 7.92 17.07 -13.16
N TRP A 407 8.67 17.77 -12.30
CA TRP A 407 8.24 18.02 -10.92
C TRP A 407 6.92 18.78 -10.83
N LYS A 408 6.71 19.79 -11.68
CA LYS A 408 5.42 20.49 -11.74
C LYS A 408 4.29 19.54 -12.12
N MET A 409 4.53 18.65 -13.08
CA MET A 409 3.56 17.65 -13.50
C MET A 409 3.24 16.64 -12.39
N LEU A 410 4.24 16.20 -11.63
CA LEU A 410 4.06 15.32 -10.46
C LEU A 410 3.28 16.02 -9.32
N ARG A 411 3.53 17.32 -9.12
CA ARG A 411 2.77 18.13 -8.16
C ARG A 411 1.31 18.27 -8.59
N LEU A 412 1.05 18.60 -9.86
CA LEU A 412 -0.29 18.63 -10.44
C LEU A 412 -1.00 17.28 -10.24
N LEU A 413 -0.32 16.17 -10.54
CA LEU A 413 -0.85 14.84 -10.32
C LEU A 413 -1.24 14.64 -8.85
N LYS A 414 -0.36 14.96 -7.90
CA LYS A 414 -0.63 14.79 -6.47
C LYS A 414 -1.74 15.69 -5.95
N ASP A 415 -1.60 17.00 -6.17
CA ASP A 415 -2.38 18.01 -5.45
C ASP A 415 -3.75 18.25 -6.10
N GLU A 416 -3.88 18.02 -7.41
CA GLU A 416 -5.11 18.29 -8.17
C GLU A 416 -5.75 17.02 -8.76
N TYR A 417 -4.95 16.12 -9.33
CA TYR A 417 -5.47 14.98 -10.07
C TYR A 417 -5.86 13.79 -9.18
N LEU A 418 -5.08 13.46 -8.14
CA LEU A 418 -5.44 12.40 -7.19
C LEU A 418 -6.79 12.66 -6.49
N PRO A 419 -7.12 13.88 -6.01
CA PRO A 419 -8.45 14.17 -5.49
C PRO A 419 -9.58 13.95 -6.50
N ARG A 420 -9.33 14.12 -7.80
CA ARG A 420 -10.33 13.81 -8.84
C ARG A 420 -10.56 12.31 -8.95
N ILE A 421 -9.50 11.49 -8.87
CA ILE A 421 -9.63 10.03 -8.84
C ILE A 421 -10.39 9.59 -7.57
N GLU A 422 -10.09 10.17 -6.41
CA GLU A 422 -10.78 9.86 -5.14
C GLU A 422 -12.29 10.05 -5.24
N ARG A 423 -12.75 11.15 -5.84
CA ARG A 423 -14.19 11.47 -5.94
C ARG A 423 -14.99 10.45 -6.73
N ILE A 424 -14.36 9.76 -7.68
CA ILE A 424 -15.03 8.78 -8.54
C ILE A 424 -14.78 7.33 -8.11
N THR A 425 -13.86 7.10 -7.15
CA THR A 425 -13.46 5.75 -6.75
C THR A 425 -14.19 5.34 -5.47
N SER A 426 -14.86 4.18 -5.50
CA SER A 426 -15.48 3.61 -4.30
C SER A 426 -14.44 2.98 -3.37
N ASP A 427 -14.78 2.83 -2.07
CA ASP A 427 -13.89 2.24 -1.06
C ASP A 427 -13.36 0.85 -1.46
N ALA A 428 -14.20 0.04 -2.14
CA ALA A 428 -13.82 -1.29 -2.62
C ALA A 428 -12.76 -1.28 -3.74
N GLN A 429 -12.61 -0.16 -4.46
CA GLN A 429 -11.74 0.00 -5.64
C GLN A 429 -10.51 0.88 -5.34
N MET A 430 -10.29 1.25 -4.08
CA MET A 430 -9.18 2.14 -3.69
C MET A 430 -7.78 1.55 -3.90
N GLY A 431 -7.67 0.24 -4.15
CA GLY A 431 -6.38 -0.46 -4.23
C GLY A 431 -5.39 0.13 -5.25
N SER A 432 -5.85 0.52 -6.44
CA SER A 432 -4.99 1.11 -7.47
C SER A 432 -4.59 2.54 -7.15
N LEU A 433 -5.51 3.33 -6.58
CA LEU A 433 -5.25 4.68 -6.13
C LEU A 433 -4.24 4.71 -4.96
N THR A 434 -4.37 3.80 -3.99
CA THR A 434 -3.46 3.68 -2.85
C THR A 434 -2.03 3.37 -3.30
N ARG A 435 -1.85 2.48 -4.30
CA ARG A 435 -0.54 2.18 -4.89
C ARG A 435 0.09 3.42 -5.55
N LEU A 436 -0.70 4.18 -6.30
CA LEU A 436 -0.24 5.43 -6.94
C LEU A 436 0.16 6.49 -5.91
N LYS A 437 -0.66 6.69 -4.85
CA LYS A 437 -0.35 7.57 -3.72
C LYS A 437 0.97 7.19 -3.06
N PHE A 438 1.12 5.91 -2.73
CA PHE A 438 2.33 5.40 -2.10
C PHE A 438 3.58 5.67 -2.96
N LEU A 439 3.51 5.46 -4.28
CA LEU A 439 4.60 5.79 -5.19
C LEU A 439 4.96 7.28 -5.12
N LEU A 440 3.97 8.16 -5.20
CA LEU A 440 4.19 9.61 -5.23
C LEU A 440 4.73 10.13 -3.90
N GLU A 441 4.15 9.73 -2.77
CA GLU A 441 4.51 10.23 -1.45
C GLU A 441 5.83 9.62 -0.96
N VAL A 442 5.95 8.29 -1.02
CA VAL A 442 7.07 7.59 -0.38
C VAL A 442 8.31 7.55 -1.26
N ARG A 443 8.14 7.35 -2.57
CA ARG A 443 9.27 7.12 -3.48
C ARG A 443 9.73 8.36 -4.22
N ILE A 444 8.79 9.23 -4.60
CA ILE A 444 9.10 10.37 -5.47
C ILE A 444 9.25 11.66 -4.65
N LEU A 445 8.26 12.05 -3.85
CA LEU A 445 8.26 13.37 -3.19
C LEU A 445 9.12 13.44 -1.92
N ASN A 446 9.35 12.33 -1.22
CA ASN A 446 10.31 12.28 -0.11
C ASN A 446 11.76 12.55 -0.52
N ILE A 447 12.09 12.42 -1.81
CA ILE A 447 13.39 12.84 -2.37
C ILE A 447 13.58 14.37 -2.21
N GLN A 448 12.50 15.16 -2.22
CA GLN A 448 12.59 16.61 -1.99
C GLN A 448 13.12 16.94 -0.59
N GLY A 449 12.72 16.19 0.45
CA GLY A 449 13.20 16.41 1.81
C GLY A 449 14.72 16.25 1.92
N THR A 450 15.29 15.29 1.20
CA THR A 450 16.73 15.00 1.25
C THR A 450 17.56 15.85 0.28
N ASP A 451 17.08 16.14 -0.93
CA ASP A 451 17.81 16.95 -1.91
C ASP A 451 17.72 18.47 -1.67
N HIS A 452 16.58 18.99 -1.18
CA HIS A 452 16.53 20.40 -0.74
C HIS A 452 17.38 20.62 0.51
N MET A 453 17.41 19.66 1.44
CA MET A 453 18.33 19.72 2.58
C MET A 453 19.78 19.63 2.14
N LYS A 454 20.15 18.71 1.23
CA LYS A 454 21.52 18.62 0.70
C LYS A 454 21.94 19.89 -0.05
N LYS A 455 21.07 20.47 -0.89
CA LYS A 455 21.35 21.74 -1.57
C LYS A 455 21.48 22.91 -0.60
N ARG A 456 20.59 23.03 0.41
CA ARG A 456 20.73 24.05 1.46
C ARG A 456 21.99 23.85 2.29
N MET A 457 22.33 22.61 2.64
CA MET A 457 23.54 22.27 3.40
C MET A 457 24.81 22.55 2.57
N TYR A 458 24.83 22.25 1.28
CA TYR A 458 25.94 22.60 0.38
C TYR A 458 26.11 24.11 0.23
N VAL A 459 25.02 24.87 0.12
CA VAL A 459 25.05 26.34 0.06
C VAL A 459 25.49 26.94 1.39
N CYS A 460 25.05 26.40 2.53
CA CYS A 460 25.52 26.84 3.86
C CYS A 460 27.00 26.48 4.10
N MET A 461 27.46 25.29 3.72
CA MET A 461 28.86 24.88 3.88
C MET A 461 29.82 25.68 2.99
N SER A 462 29.40 26.06 1.79
CA SER A 462 30.20 26.90 0.88
C SER A 462 30.27 28.38 1.31
N HIS A 463 29.27 28.88 2.06
CA HIS A 463 29.36 30.19 2.69
C HIS A 463 30.18 30.15 3.99
N ALA A 464 30.11 29.06 4.77
CA ALA A 464 30.87 28.89 6.01
C ALA A 464 32.39 28.74 5.78
N SER A 465 32.82 28.21 4.62
CA SER A 465 34.24 28.14 4.25
C SER A 465 34.89 29.49 3.92
N ASN A 466 34.11 30.57 3.81
CA ASN A 466 34.59 31.91 3.46
C ASN A 466 34.50 32.93 4.62
N SER A 467 34.17 32.51 5.84
CA SER A 467 34.18 33.40 7.01
C SER A 467 34.65 32.67 8.25
N GLU A 468 35.80 33.05 8.80
CA GLU A 468 36.40 32.47 10.01
C GLU A 468 35.60 32.69 11.31
N ASN A 469 34.38 33.25 11.26
CA ASN A 469 33.58 33.60 12.43
C ASN A 469 32.26 32.82 12.63
N CYS A 470 31.98 31.75 11.86
CA CYS A 470 30.69 31.01 11.95
C CYS A 470 30.73 29.68 12.74
N PHE A 471 31.77 29.41 13.54
CA PHE A 471 31.84 28.18 14.33
C PHE A 471 30.87 28.09 15.55
N PRO A 472 30.55 29.18 16.27
CA PRO A 472 29.67 29.08 17.45
C PRO A 472 28.20 28.81 17.12
N GLU A 473 27.68 29.38 16.02
CA GLU A 473 26.27 29.25 15.64
C GLU A 473 25.94 27.86 15.07
N LEU A 474 26.87 27.25 14.34
CA LEU A 474 26.70 25.90 13.78
C LEU A 474 26.64 24.83 14.90
N MET A 475 27.44 25.01 15.96
CA MET A 475 27.44 24.11 17.12
C MET A 475 26.16 24.25 17.96
N CYS A 476 25.60 25.46 18.06
CA CYS A 476 24.31 25.68 18.73
C CYS A 476 23.16 24.99 17.97
N TYR A 477 23.17 25.03 16.64
CA TYR A 477 22.16 24.39 15.80
C TYR A 477 22.23 22.85 15.85
N ILE A 478 23.44 22.28 15.92
CA ILE A 478 23.65 20.82 16.07
C ILE A 478 23.23 20.36 17.49
N SER A 479 23.48 21.17 18.52
CA SER A 479 23.07 20.87 19.90
C SER A 479 21.54 20.83 20.07
N HIS A 480 20.82 21.76 19.43
CA HIS A 480 19.35 21.75 19.40
C HIS A 480 18.75 20.56 18.62
N MET A 481 19.44 20.07 17.58
CA MET A 481 19.02 18.90 16.81
C MET A 481 19.15 17.58 17.59
N GLN A 482 20.09 17.46 18.53
CA GLN A 482 20.23 16.27 19.37
C GLN A 482 19.19 16.19 20.51
N GLN A 483 18.54 17.30 20.86
CA GLN A 483 17.60 17.39 21.99
C GLN A 483 16.12 17.48 21.60
N GLY A 484 15.77 17.23 20.32
CA GLY A 484 14.39 16.91 19.92
C GLY A 484 13.32 17.94 20.28
N THR A 485 13.65 19.24 20.36
CA THR A 485 12.72 20.30 20.73
C THR A 485 12.70 21.40 19.67
N LEU A 486 11.81 21.26 18.67
CA LEU A 486 11.44 22.35 17.77
C LEU A 486 10.03 22.82 18.11
N GLY A 487 9.96 23.82 18.97
CA GLY A 487 8.72 24.46 19.37
C GLY A 487 8.99 25.86 19.90
N ARG A 488 9.40 26.79 19.02
CA ARG A 488 9.09 28.23 18.99
C ARG A 488 10.11 28.99 18.14
N THR A 489 9.58 29.64 17.11
CA THR A 489 10.05 30.88 16.47
C THR A 489 11.53 31.25 16.59
N CYS A 490 12.25 31.20 15.47
CA CYS A 490 13.32 32.15 15.18
C CYS A 490 13.13 32.67 13.75
N LYS A 491 13.10 34.00 13.61
CA LYS A 491 12.93 34.74 12.35
C LYS A 491 14.19 34.69 11.53
#